data_AF-A0A514Z7Z3-F1
#
_entry.id   AF-A0A514Z7Z3-F1
#
_cell.length_a   1.000
_cell.length_b   1.000
_cell.length_c   1.000
_cell.angle_alpha   90.00
_cell.angle_beta   90.00
_cell.angle_gamma   90.00
#
_symmetry.space_group_name_H-M   'P 1'
#
loop_
_entity.id
_entity.type
_entity.pdbx_description
1 polymer ?
#
loop_
_entity_poly.entity_id
_entity_poly.type
_entity_poly.pdbx_seq_one_letter_code
_entity_poly.pdbx_strand_id
1 'polypeptide(L)'
;MFNYPRGLSRIPTEKSTSSLLTKVPKRAVSTDRNKKSVAFGKRGMNFEAEINATNEYYLSHGLAVIHKKPTPIQIVKVDYPQRSRAKITEAYFRQASTTDYSGVYKGHYIDFEAKETQQKTVFPLKNFHEHQIVHMSNVLAQDGIAFVLLHFATINETYLLPSSHLITFYREKQGLKSIPIHYIRDKGYKIETNQIPRIPYLEIVNKLCEVH
;
A
#
# COMPACT_ATOMS: atom_id res chain seq x y z
N MET A 1 25.36 -38.04 47.54
CA MET A 1 23.93 -38.36 47.32
C MET A 1 23.33 -37.13 46.65
N PHE A 2 22.89 -37.13 45.39
CA PHE A 2 22.04 -38.09 44.69
C PHE A 2 22.53 -38.38 43.26
N ASN A 3 22.29 -39.63 42.84
CA ASN A 3 22.67 -40.21 41.56
C ASN A 3 21.70 -39.83 40.43
N TYR A 4 22.25 -39.61 39.23
CA TYR A 4 21.50 -39.65 37.97
C TYR A 4 21.48 -41.11 37.44
N PRO A 5 20.32 -41.68 37.09
CA PRO A 5 20.28 -43.02 36.52
C PRO A 5 20.67 -43.00 35.03
N ARG A 6 21.68 -43.80 34.68
CA ARG A 6 21.91 -44.33 33.32
C ARG A 6 21.13 -45.64 33.16
N GLY A 7 20.43 -45.82 32.06
CA GLY A 7 19.90 -47.10 31.60
C GLY A 7 19.54 -46.98 30.11
N LEU A 8 20.39 -47.52 29.23
CA LEU A 8 20.31 -48.87 28.65
C LEU A 8 19.31 -48.95 27.48
N SER A 9 19.92 -48.97 26.30
CA SER A 9 19.40 -49.44 25.01
C SER A 9 18.63 -50.75 25.12
N ARG A 10 17.45 -50.82 24.50
CA ARG A 10 16.82 -52.07 24.07
C ARG A 10 16.12 -51.89 22.71
N ILE A 11 16.67 -52.56 21.71
CA ILE A 11 15.99 -52.97 20.47
C ILE A 11 15.07 -54.15 20.81
N PRO A 12 13.88 -54.24 20.21
CA PRO A 12 13.22 -55.52 19.98
C PRO A 12 13.11 -55.86 18.49
N THR A 13 13.53 -57.08 18.17
CA THR A 13 13.42 -57.80 16.90
C THR A 13 12.05 -58.50 16.74
N GLU A 14 11.50 -58.40 15.52
CA GLU A 14 10.58 -59.27 14.74
C GLU A 14 9.55 -60.25 15.39
N LYS A 15 8.30 -60.29 14.87
CA LYS A 15 7.84 -61.26 13.84
C LYS A 15 6.32 -61.22 13.51
N SER A 16 6.04 -61.31 12.19
CA SER A 16 4.89 -61.95 11.47
C SER A 16 3.46 -61.43 11.70
N THR A 17 2.56 -61.26 10.72
CA THR A 17 2.13 -62.16 9.62
C THR A 17 1.26 -61.41 8.57
N SER A 18 1.34 -61.84 7.30
CA SER A 18 0.29 -61.81 6.24
C SER A 18 -0.26 -60.42 5.80
N SER A 19 -0.69 -60.13 4.57
CA SER A 19 -0.89 -60.84 3.31
C SER A 19 -1.29 -59.76 2.26
N LEU A 20 -1.17 -60.13 0.98
CA LEU A 20 -1.91 -59.59 -0.17
C LEU A 20 -1.48 -58.25 -0.80
N LEU A 21 -1.03 -58.40 -2.05
CA LEU A 21 -0.75 -57.37 -3.04
C LEU A 21 -1.93 -56.39 -3.21
N THR A 22 -1.68 -55.10 -3.01
CA THR A 22 -2.53 -54.03 -3.56
C THR A 22 -1.70 -52.87 -4.10
N LYS A 23 -2.23 -52.32 -5.19
CA LYS A 23 -1.61 -51.46 -6.20
C LYS A 23 -1.03 -50.16 -5.63
N VAL A 24 0.19 -49.81 -6.04
CA VAL A 24 0.80 -48.48 -5.85
C VAL A 24 0.13 -47.47 -6.79
N PRO A 25 -0.48 -46.37 -6.31
CA PRO A 25 -0.86 -45.27 -7.20
C PRO A 25 0.36 -44.39 -7.47
N LYS A 26 0.63 -44.14 -8.75
CA LYS A 26 1.62 -43.15 -9.22
C LYS A 26 1.24 -41.77 -8.67
N ARG A 27 2.03 -41.24 -7.74
CA ARG A 27 1.96 -39.83 -7.33
C ARG A 27 2.36 -38.96 -8.52
N ALA A 28 1.43 -38.18 -9.02
CA ALA A 28 1.70 -37.09 -9.94
C ALA A 28 2.58 -36.06 -9.23
N VAL A 29 3.77 -35.80 -9.79
CA VAL A 29 4.66 -34.74 -9.34
C VAL A 29 4.05 -33.42 -9.80
N SER A 30 3.38 -32.70 -8.90
CA SER A 30 2.96 -31.33 -9.14
C SER A 30 4.20 -30.42 -9.14
N THR A 31 4.70 -30.10 -10.33
CA THR A 31 5.73 -29.08 -10.52
C THR A 31 5.10 -27.69 -10.36
N ASP A 32 4.93 -27.25 -9.11
CA ASP A 32 4.67 -25.84 -8.85
C ASP A 32 5.99 -25.15 -8.49
N ARG A 33 6.63 -24.57 -9.50
CA ARG A 33 7.78 -23.67 -9.34
C ARG A 33 7.52 -22.38 -10.09
N ASN A 34 6.52 -21.62 -9.67
CA ASN A 34 6.45 -20.20 -10.01
C ASN A 34 7.29 -19.38 -9.01
N LYS A 35 8.62 -19.56 -9.06
CA LYS A 35 9.55 -18.60 -8.46
C LYS A 35 9.50 -17.33 -9.32
N LYS A 36 8.70 -16.35 -8.93
CA LYS A 36 8.80 -14.99 -9.48
C LYS A 36 10.21 -14.49 -9.17
N SER A 37 11.06 -14.45 -10.20
CA SER A 37 12.29 -13.69 -10.18
C SER A 37 11.94 -12.22 -9.97
N VAL A 38 12.54 -11.60 -8.96
CA VAL A 38 12.48 -10.14 -8.80
C VAL A 38 13.34 -9.56 -9.93
N ALA A 39 12.71 -9.31 -11.06
CA ALA A 39 13.33 -8.60 -12.17
C ALA A 39 13.56 -7.14 -11.75
N PHE A 40 14.81 -6.82 -11.41
CA PHE A 40 15.31 -5.45 -11.30
C PHE A 40 15.37 -4.85 -12.70
N GLY A 41 14.29 -4.18 -13.07
CA GLY A 41 14.13 -3.53 -14.38
C GLY A 41 12.69 -3.16 -14.63
N LYS A 42 12.09 -2.33 -13.77
CA LYS A 42 10.64 -2.08 -13.85
C LYS A 42 10.33 -0.83 -14.68
N ARG A 43 10.24 -1.01 -15.98
CA ARG A 43 9.22 -0.29 -16.78
C ARG A 43 7.90 -1.04 -16.54
N GLY A 44 6.86 -0.35 -16.03
CA GLY A 44 5.56 -0.97 -15.72
C GLY A 44 5.33 -1.33 -14.24
N MET A 45 5.87 -0.57 -13.28
CA MET A 45 5.34 -0.62 -11.91
C MET A 45 3.94 0.00 -11.87
N ASN A 46 3.05 -0.56 -11.05
CA ASN A 46 1.80 0.13 -10.69
C ASN A 46 2.15 1.39 -9.89
N PHE A 47 1.43 2.48 -10.13
CA PHE A 47 1.60 3.79 -9.50
C PHE A 47 1.81 3.73 -7.97
N GLU A 48 1.07 2.86 -7.28
CA GLU A 48 1.24 2.66 -5.83
C GLU A 48 2.67 2.20 -5.46
N ALA A 49 3.24 1.28 -6.24
CA ALA A 49 4.58 0.77 -5.98
C ALA A 49 5.65 1.84 -6.23
N GLU A 50 5.43 2.75 -7.17
CA GLU A 50 6.35 3.88 -7.43
C GLU A 50 6.31 4.91 -6.30
N ILE A 51 5.14 5.16 -5.72
CA ILE A 51 5.00 6.02 -4.53
C ILE A 51 5.71 5.37 -3.33
N ASN A 52 5.50 4.08 -3.09
CA ASN A 52 6.15 3.37 -2.00
C ASN A 52 7.68 3.39 -2.13
N ALA A 53 8.20 3.15 -3.33
CA ALA A 53 9.64 3.25 -3.60
C ALA A 53 10.17 4.69 -3.41
N THR A 54 9.39 5.69 -3.78
CA THR A 54 9.73 7.10 -3.55
C THR A 54 9.75 7.43 -2.05
N ASN A 55 8.78 6.95 -1.28
CA ASN A 55 8.73 7.13 0.18
C ASN A 55 9.91 6.45 0.88
N GLU A 56 10.29 5.24 0.44
CA GLU A 56 11.48 4.55 0.94
C GLU A 56 12.77 5.30 0.59
N TYR A 57 12.85 5.88 -0.61
CA TYR A 57 13.94 6.78 -0.98
C TYR A 57 14.02 7.98 -0.03
N TYR A 58 12.90 8.67 0.23
CA TYR A 58 12.90 9.80 1.16
C TYR A 58 13.33 9.41 2.58
N LEU A 59 12.87 8.26 3.08
CA LEU A 59 13.23 7.77 4.40
C LEU A 59 14.72 7.44 4.51
N SER A 60 15.25 6.68 3.56
CA SER A 60 16.66 6.25 3.54
C SER A 60 17.65 7.41 3.38
N HIS A 61 17.22 8.52 2.78
CA HIS A 61 18.03 9.73 2.61
C HIS A 61 17.76 10.79 3.69
N GLY A 62 16.92 10.50 4.69
CA GLY A 62 16.60 11.44 5.76
C GLY A 62 15.83 12.68 5.30
N LEU A 63 15.11 12.61 4.18
CA LEU A 63 14.38 13.73 3.59
C LEU A 63 12.99 13.88 4.22
N ALA A 64 12.26 12.78 4.42
CA ALA A 64 10.93 12.76 5.04
C ALA A 64 10.63 11.38 5.62
N VAL A 65 9.68 11.32 6.57
CA VAL A 65 9.19 10.06 7.13
C VAL A 65 7.72 9.93 6.78
N ILE A 66 7.43 9.21 5.68
CA ILE A 66 6.09 9.07 5.10
C ILE A 66 5.81 7.60 4.83
N HIS A 67 4.63 7.13 5.24
CA HIS A 67 4.24 5.73 5.10
C HIS A 67 2.82 5.58 4.57
N LYS A 68 2.56 4.45 3.91
CA LYS A 68 1.22 4.01 3.59
C LYS A 68 0.57 3.40 4.85
N LYS A 69 -0.66 3.76 5.13
CA LYS A 69 -1.48 3.15 6.18
C LYS A 69 -1.87 1.73 5.74
N PRO A 70 -1.77 0.73 6.62
CA PRO A 70 -2.15 -0.64 6.29
C PRO A 70 -3.67 -0.72 6.04
N THR A 71 -4.08 -1.67 5.19
CA THR A 71 -5.49 -1.90 4.90
C THR A 71 -6.25 -2.23 6.19
N PRO A 72 -7.31 -1.48 6.54
CA PRO A 72 -8.02 -1.68 7.79
C PRO A 72 -8.80 -3.01 7.76
N ILE A 73 -8.50 -3.87 8.74
CA ILE A 73 -9.18 -5.14 8.96
C ILE A 73 -9.73 -5.21 10.38
N GLN A 74 -10.90 -5.81 10.53
CA GLN A 74 -11.44 -6.24 11.82
C GLN A 74 -11.09 -7.69 12.03
N ILE A 75 -10.20 -7.95 12.99
CA ILE A 75 -9.85 -9.30 13.40
C ILE A 75 -10.97 -9.86 14.27
N VAL A 76 -11.50 -11.02 13.91
CA VAL A 76 -12.57 -11.71 14.63
C VAL A 76 -12.02 -12.90 15.40
N LYS A 77 -11.14 -13.66 14.78
CA LYS A 77 -10.55 -14.85 15.40
C LYS A 77 -9.04 -14.93 15.15
N VAL A 78 -8.32 -15.29 16.21
CA VAL A 78 -6.88 -15.49 16.21
C VAL A 78 -6.55 -16.79 16.90
N ASP A 79 -5.75 -17.62 16.23
CA ASP A 79 -5.18 -18.84 16.79
C ASP A 79 -3.71 -18.59 17.17
N TYR A 80 -3.25 -19.21 18.26
CA TYR A 80 -1.89 -19.10 18.77
C TYR A 80 -1.21 -20.48 18.80
N PRO A 81 -0.70 -20.98 17.66
CA PRO A 81 -0.07 -22.29 17.61
C PRO A 81 1.21 -22.38 18.46
N GLN A 82 1.92 -21.26 18.67
CA GLN A 82 3.11 -21.13 19.53
C GLN A 82 3.19 -19.70 20.09
N ARG A 83 3.88 -19.49 21.23
CA ARG A 83 3.99 -18.16 21.89
C ARG A 83 4.57 -17.05 20.98
N SER A 84 5.38 -17.40 19.99
CA SER A 84 6.02 -16.45 19.06
C SER A 84 5.19 -16.11 17.82
N ARG A 85 4.02 -16.74 17.63
CA ARG A 85 3.25 -16.62 16.38
C ARG A 85 1.75 -16.54 16.64
N ALA A 86 1.16 -15.44 16.21
CA ALA A 86 -0.28 -15.30 16.07
C ALA A 86 -0.69 -15.60 14.62
N LYS A 87 -1.80 -16.32 14.43
CA LYS A 87 -2.42 -16.56 13.13
C LYS A 87 -3.84 -16.02 13.16
N ILE A 88 -4.10 -14.98 12.39
CA ILE A 88 -5.47 -14.51 12.15
C ILE A 88 -6.18 -15.60 11.33
N THR A 89 -7.28 -16.13 11.86
CA THR A 89 -8.08 -17.18 11.20
C THR A 89 -9.38 -16.65 10.63
N GLU A 90 -9.88 -15.53 11.13
CA GLU A 90 -11.06 -14.86 10.61
C GLU A 90 -10.93 -13.34 10.77
N ALA A 91 -11.16 -12.62 9.68
CA ALA A 91 -11.19 -11.17 9.67
C ALA A 91 -12.10 -10.64 8.55
N TYR A 92 -12.66 -9.45 8.78
CA TYR A 92 -13.45 -8.72 7.79
C TYR A 92 -12.74 -7.42 7.41
N PHE A 93 -12.82 -7.03 6.14
CA PHE A 93 -12.36 -5.70 5.74
C PHE A 93 -13.25 -4.63 6.37
N ARG A 94 -12.62 -3.54 6.82
CA ARG A 94 -13.34 -2.32 7.20
C ARG A 94 -13.18 -1.26 6.13
N GLN A 95 -14.15 -0.36 6.07
CA GLN A 95 -14.00 0.84 5.27
C GLN A 95 -12.97 1.76 5.93
N ALA A 96 -12.00 2.25 5.16
CA ALA A 96 -11.08 3.27 5.64
C ALA A 96 -11.85 4.57 5.93
N SER A 97 -11.46 5.28 6.98
CA SER A 97 -12.01 6.60 7.33
C SER A 97 -11.09 7.75 6.94
N THR A 98 -9.85 7.45 6.54
CA THR A 98 -8.81 8.42 6.20
C THR A 98 -8.22 8.14 4.83
N THR A 99 -7.37 9.05 4.36
CA THR A 99 -6.46 8.86 3.22
C THR A 99 -5.42 7.76 3.47
N ASP A 100 -4.81 7.28 2.39
CA ASP A 100 -3.89 6.13 2.40
C ASP A 100 -2.46 6.46 2.89
N TYR A 101 -1.97 7.70 2.77
CA TYR A 101 -0.59 8.05 3.13
C TYR A 101 -0.53 9.20 4.13
N SER A 102 0.41 9.12 5.07
CA SER A 102 0.68 10.20 6.00
C SER A 102 2.12 10.16 6.53
N GLY A 103 2.61 11.28 7.03
CA GLY A 103 3.96 11.38 7.56
C GLY A 103 4.35 12.78 8.01
N VAL A 104 5.65 13.00 8.11
CA VAL A 104 6.24 14.29 8.50
C VAL A 104 7.34 14.70 7.53
N TYR A 105 7.35 15.99 7.19
CA TYR A 105 8.38 16.65 6.40
C TYR A 105 8.68 18.01 7.01
N LYS A 106 9.94 18.26 7.40
CA LYS A 106 10.39 19.52 8.03
C LYS A 106 9.50 20.01 9.19
N GLY A 107 8.97 19.08 10.01
CA GLY A 107 8.09 19.40 11.14
C GLY A 107 6.61 19.58 10.77
N HIS A 108 6.25 19.60 9.49
CA HIS A 108 4.87 19.66 9.03
C HIS A 108 4.27 18.27 8.85
N TYR A 109 3.01 18.11 9.26
CA TYR A 109 2.23 16.92 8.98
C TYR A 109 1.86 16.88 7.49
N ILE A 110 2.17 15.76 6.83
CA ILE A 110 1.84 15.48 5.43
C ILE A 110 0.77 14.39 5.39
N ASP A 111 -0.27 14.58 4.58
CA ASP A 111 -1.35 13.62 4.38
C ASP A 111 -1.78 13.62 2.92
N PHE A 112 -1.81 12.46 2.28
CA PHE A 112 -2.24 12.41 0.89
C PHE A 112 -2.90 11.11 0.47
N GLU A 113 -3.66 11.23 -0.60
CA GLU A 113 -4.28 10.11 -1.32
C GLU A 113 -3.62 9.96 -2.69
N ALA A 114 -3.58 8.74 -3.23
CA ALA A 114 -3.04 8.47 -4.54
C ALA A 114 -4.02 7.63 -5.36
N LYS A 115 -4.40 8.13 -6.53
CA LYS A 115 -5.34 7.45 -7.43
C LYS A 115 -4.81 7.49 -8.86
N GLU A 116 -5.10 6.44 -9.61
CA GLU A 116 -4.82 6.36 -11.04
C GLU A 116 -6.11 6.24 -11.88
N THR A 117 -6.03 6.63 -13.14
CA THR A 117 -7.09 6.48 -14.13
C THR A 117 -6.51 6.10 -15.49
N GLN A 118 -7.26 5.31 -16.25
CA GLN A 118 -7.00 5.02 -17.66
C GLN A 118 -7.70 6.01 -18.61
N GLN A 119 -8.54 6.89 -18.07
CA GLN A 119 -9.15 7.97 -18.86
C GLN A 119 -8.09 8.99 -19.26
N LYS A 120 -8.19 9.56 -20.45
CA LYS A 120 -7.19 10.52 -20.97
C LYS A 120 -7.46 11.98 -20.59
N THR A 121 -8.74 12.32 -20.41
CA THR A 121 -9.18 13.72 -20.32
C THR A 121 -9.91 14.05 -19.02
N VAL A 122 -10.25 13.04 -18.21
CA VAL A 122 -11.03 13.22 -16.98
C VAL A 122 -10.55 12.26 -15.89
N PHE A 123 -10.71 12.66 -14.64
CA PHE A 123 -10.47 11.83 -13.47
C PHE A 123 -11.81 11.50 -12.79
N PRO A 124 -12.26 10.24 -12.75
CA PRO A 124 -13.55 9.89 -12.16
C PRO A 124 -13.63 10.24 -10.67
N LEU A 125 -14.64 11.01 -10.27
CA LEU A 125 -14.83 11.42 -8.87
C LEU A 125 -15.23 10.27 -7.96
N LYS A 126 -15.84 9.21 -8.51
CA LYS A 126 -16.14 7.96 -7.77
C LYS A 126 -14.91 7.30 -7.13
N ASN A 127 -13.71 7.68 -7.56
CA ASN A 127 -12.45 7.21 -6.98
C ASN A 127 -12.15 7.88 -5.63
N PHE A 128 -12.87 8.96 -5.29
CA PHE A 128 -12.82 9.65 -4.01
C PHE A 128 -14.09 9.41 -3.24
N HIS A 129 -13.95 8.95 -2.00
CA HIS A 129 -15.07 8.76 -1.11
C HIS A 129 -15.23 9.98 -0.20
N GLU A 130 -16.47 10.28 0.20
CA GLU A 130 -16.78 11.47 1.01
C GLU A 130 -15.97 11.55 2.31
N HIS A 131 -15.76 10.42 2.99
CA HIS A 131 -14.93 10.38 4.21
C HIS A 131 -13.50 10.89 3.97
N GLN A 132 -12.93 10.69 2.78
CA GLN A 132 -11.59 11.19 2.43
C GLN A 132 -11.60 12.71 2.26
N ILE A 133 -12.63 13.25 1.62
CA ILE A 133 -12.81 14.70 1.44
C ILE A 133 -12.97 15.38 2.81
N VAL A 134 -13.77 14.79 3.70
CA VAL A 134 -13.96 15.27 5.08
C VAL A 134 -12.65 15.20 5.86
N HIS A 135 -11.93 14.06 5.79
CA HIS A 135 -10.63 13.90 6.45
C HIS A 135 -9.62 14.96 5.99
N MET A 136 -9.45 15.16 4.68
CA MET A 136 -8.55 16.18 4.14
C MET A 136 -8.95 17.59 4.57
N SER A 137 -10.26 17.89 4.65
CA SER A 137 -10.75 19.18 5.19
C SER A 137 -10.33 19.38 6.65
N ASN A 138 -10.37 18.33 7.47
CA ASN A 138 -9.96 18.40 8.87
C ASN A 138 -8.44 18.55 9.02
N VAL A 139 -7.65 17.90 8.15
CA VAL A 139 -6.18 18.07 8.12
C VAL A 139 -5.81 19.51 7.80
N LEU A 140 -6.42 20.10 6.77
CA LEU A 140 -6.16 21.50 6.40
C LEU A 140 -6.57 22.47 7.50
N ALA A 141 -7.65 22.18 8.24
CA ALA A 141 -8.10 23.00 9.37
C ALA A 141 -7.16 22.94 10.59
N GLN A 142 -6.12 22.10 10.57
CA GLN A 142 -5.09 21.97 11.60
C GLN A 142 -3.70 22.31 11.04
N ASP A 143 -3.65 23.11 9.97
CA ASP A 143 -2.42 23.55 9.29
C ASP A 143 -1.56 22.39 8.75
N GLY A 144 -2.16 21.22 8.58
CA GLY A 144 -1.54 20.08 7.92
C GLY A 144 -1.55 20.24 6.40
N ILE A 145 -0.56 19.63 5.73
CA ILE A 145 -0.46 19.67 4.28
C ILE A 145 -1.18 18.47 3.69
N ALA A 146 -2.32 18.74 3.03
CA ALA A 146 -3.11 17.72 2.37
C ALA A 146 -3.10 17.90 0.84
N PHE A 147 -2.86 16.82 0.10
CA PHE A 147 -2.94 16.79 -1.37
C PHE A 147 -3.38 15.43 -1.89
N VAL A 148 -3.60 15.35 -3.21
CA VAL A 148 -3.80 14.08 -3.92
C VAL A 148 -2.82 13.94 -5.07
N LEU A 149 -2.31 12.73 -5.28
CA LEU A 149 -1.52 12.35 -6.43
C LEU A 149 -2.43 11.68 -7.47
N LEU A 150 -2.48 12.23 -8.67
CA LEU A 150 -3.35 11.79 -9.76
C LEU A 150 -2.49 11.31 -10.93
N HIS A 151 -2.58 10.03 -11.27
CA HIS A 151 -1.88 9.47 -12.41
C HIS A 151 -2.83 9.12 -13.56
N PHE A 152 -2.55 9.66 -14.75
CA PHE A 152 -3.23 9.34 -15.99
C PHE A 152 -2.39 8.33 -16.77
N ALA A 153 -2.63 7.04 -16.50
CA ALA A 153 -1.77 5.95 -16.98
C ALA A 153 -1.65 5.88 -18.51
N THR A 154 -2.75 6.16 -19.23
CA THR A 154 -2.75 6.08 -20.70
C THR A 154 -1.93 7.18 -21.38
N ILE A 155 -1.80 8.36 -20.77
CA ILE A 155 -0.98 9.46 -21.31
C ILE A 155 0.34 9.63 -20.54
N ASN A 156 0.58 8.79 -19.53
CA ASN A 156 1.76 8.80 -18.66
C ASN A 156 2.03 10.18 -18.03
N GLU A 157 0.99 10.81 -17.48
CA GLU A 157 1.10 12.08 -16.78
C GLU A 157 0.70 11.92 -15.31
N THR A 158 1.49 12.52 -14.42
CA THR A 158 1.24 12.51 -12.98
C THR A 158 1.13 13.94 -12.47
N TYR A 159 0.18 14.20 -11.59
CA TYR A 159 -0.07 15.50 -11.01
C TYR A 159 -0.20 15.42 -9.49
N LEU A 160 0.29 16.44 -8.80
CA LEU A 160 -0.09 16.77 -7.42
C LEU A 160 -1.18 17.83 -7.47
N LEU A 161 -2.34 17.56 -6.88
CA LEU A 161 -3.40 18.53 -6.72
C LEU A 161 -3.57 18.84 -5.22
N PRO A 162 -3.37 20.09 -4.78
CA PRO A 162 -3.67 20.49 -3.40
C PRO A 162 -5.10 20.14 -3.01
N SER A 163 -5.32 19.61 -1.81
CA SER A 163 -6.64 19.11 -1.41
C SER A 163 -7.67 20.23 -1.29
N SER A 164 -7.26 21.48 -1.05
CA SER A 164 -8.16 22.64 -1.08
C SER A 164 -8.92 22.72 -2.41
N HIS A 165 -8.23 22.59 -3.54
CA HIS A 165 -8.86 22.59 -4.86
C HIS A 165 -9.78 21.39 -5.08
N LEU A 166 -9.35 20.19 -4.66
CA LEU A 166 -10.19 19.00 -4.73
C LEU A 166 -11.48 19.16 -3.92
N ILE A 167 -11.38 19.65 -2.68
CA ILE A 167 -12.51 19.85 -1.77
C ILE A 167 -13.48 20.88 -2.36
N THR A 168 -12.98 22.02 -2.84
CA THR A 168 -13.80 23.05 -3.50
C THR A 168 -14.53 22.48 -4.71
N PHE A 169 -13.81 21.77 -5.60
CA PHE A 169 -14.42 21.14 -6.77
C PHE A 169 -15.50 20.13 -6.39
N TYR A 170 -15.23 19.28 -5.38
CA TYR A 170 -16.15 18.26 -4.90
C TYR A 170 -17.45 18.87 -4.33
N ARG A 171 -17.34 19.97 -3.58
CA ARG A 171 -18.48 20.64 -2.93
C ARG A 171 -19.29 21.52 -3.88
N GLU A 172 -18.66 22.29 -4.75
CA GLU A 172 -19.35 23.22 -5.66
C GLU A 172 -20.02 22.51 -6.83
N LYS A 173 -19.48 21.37 -7.26
CA LYS A 173 -19.94 20.64 -8.44
C LYS A 173 -20.69 19.37 -8.06
N GLN A 174 -21.38 19.38 -6.92
CA GLN A 174 -22.27 18.28 -6.50
C GLN A 174 -23.18 17.87 -7.68
N GLY A 175 -22.87 16.73 -8.30
CA GLY A 175 -23.54 16.23 -9.51
C GLY A 175 -22.60 15.85 -10.66
N LEU A 176 -21.40 16.45 -10.77
CA LEU A 176 -20.39 16.01 -11.75
C LEU A 176 -19.79 14.67 -11.33
N LYS A 177 -19.57 13.79 -12.32
CA LYS A 177 -19.02 12.44 -12.10
C LYS A 177 -17.49 12.37 -12.24
N SER A 178 -16.84 13.47 -12.61
CA SER A 178 -15.40 13.50 -12.90
C SER A 178 -14.82 14.91 -12.89
N ILE A 179 -13.51 15.01 -12.62
CA ILE A 179 -12.69 16.22 -12.70
C ILE A 179 -12.01 16.28 -14.08
N PRO A 180 -12.20 17.32 -14.89
CA PRO A 180 -11.48 17.44 -16.16
C PRO A 180 -9.97 17.63 -15.99
N ILE A 181 -9.18 17.09 -16.91
CA ILE A 181 -7.71 17.21 -16.87
C ILE A 181 -7.24 18.66 -16.96
N HIS A 182 -7.97 19.54 -17.66
CA HIS A 182 -7.63 20.97 -17.73
C HIS A 182 -7.69 21.62 -16.35
N TYR A 183 -8.65 21.24 -15.50
CA TYR A 183 -8.74 21.74 -14.13
C TYR A 183 -7.54 21.27 -13.30
N ILE A 184 -7.15 20.00 -13.45
CA ILE A 184 -6.00 19.42 -12.76
C ILE A 184 -4.69 20.08 -13.21
N ARG A 185 -4.55 20.42 -14.50
CA ARG A 185 -3.39 21.13 -15.04
C ARG A 185 -3.33 22.59 -14.58
N ASP A 186 -4.48 23.25 -14.44
CA ASP A 186 -4.58 24.64 -14.00
C ASP A 186 -4.36 24.81 -12.49
N LYS A 187 -4.90 23.89 -11.68
CA LYS A 187 -4.88 23.97 -10.21
C LYS A 187 -3.84 23.06 -9.55
N GLY A 188 -3.28 22.13 -10.29
CA GLY A 188 -2.29 21.18 -9.81
C GLY A 188 -0.91 21.45 -10.40
N TYR A 189 0.04 20.63 -9.96
CA TYR A 189 1.43 20.68 -10.35
C TYR A 189 1.79 19.39 -11.07
N LYS A 190 2.31 19.49 -12.28
CA LYS A 190 2.80 18.33 -13.02
C LYS A 190 4.06 17.78 -12.35
N ILE A 191 4.12 16.46 -12.18
CA ILE A 191 5.28 15.74 -11.65
C ILE A 191 6.05 15.13 -12.82
N GLU A 192 7.33 15.49 -12.95
CA GLU A 192 8.24 14.87 -13.91
C GLU A 192 8.76 13.55 -13.36
N THR A 193 8.47 12.44 -14.06
CA THR A 193 8.75 11.06 -13.62
C THR A 193 10.02 10.45 -14.24
N ASN A 194 10.76 11.26 -15.01
CA ASN A 194 12.00 10.89 -15.68
C ASN A 194 13.26 11.08 -14.79
N GLN A 195 13.10 10.92 -13.48
CA GLN A 195 14.17 11.11 -12.51
C GLN A 195 14.04 10.12 -11.33
N ILE A 196 15.01 10.19 -10.41
CA ILE A 196 15.02 9.43 -9.16
C ILE A 196 14.95 10.45 -8.01
N PRO A 197 13.97 10.33 -7.08
CA PRO A 197 12.93 9.31 -7.06
C PRO A 197 11.90 9.51 -8.18
N ARG A 198 11.12 8.45 -8.47
CA ARG A 198 10.17 8.42 -9.60
C ARG A 198 9.04 9.42 -9.47
N ILE A 199 8.52 9.62 -8.26
CA ILE A 199 7.42 10.54 -7.97
C ILE A 199 7.92 11.60 -6.99
N PRO A 200 8.76 12.56 -7.43
CA PRO A 200 9.45 13.53 -6.56
C PRO A 200 8.53 14.64 -6.02
N TYR A 201 7.40 14.26 -5.41
CA TYR A 201 6.37 15.18 -4.95
C TYR A 201 6.83 16.12 -3.83
N LEU A 202 7.89 15.79 -3.07
CA LEU A 202 8.37 16.65 -1.99
C LEU A 202 8.90 18.00 -2.49
N GLU A 203 9.42 18.07 -3.72
CA GLU A 203 9.87 19.33 -4.32
C GLU A 203 8.71 20.32 -4.47
N ILE A 204 7.53 19.80 -4.82
CA ILE A 204 6.30 20.59 -4.94
C ILE A 204 5.78 20.93 -3.55
N VAL A 205 5.76 19.97 -2.62
CA VAL A 205 5.35 20.22 -1.22
C VAL A 205 6.20 21.32 -0.59
N ASN A 206 7.51 21.32 -0.78
CA ASN A 206 8.39 22.37 -0.26
C ASN A 206 8.01 23.76 -0.77
N LYS A 207 7.66 23.88 -2.06
CA LYS A 207 7.17 25.15 -2.64
C LYS A 207 5.83 25.57 -2.05
N LEU A 208 4.97 24.62 -1.68
CA LEU A 208 3.70 24.92 -1.00
C LEU A 208 3.93 25.39 0.45
N CYS A 209 4.95 24.87 1.13
CA CYS A 209 5.34 25.31 2.47
C CYS A 209 5.88 26.74 2.51
N GLU A 210 6.63 27.18 1.50
CA GLU A 210 7.32 28.49 1.50
C GLU A 210 6.39 29.69 1.23
N VAL A 211 5.14 29.45 0.84
CA VAL A 211 4.16 30.50 0.49
C VAL A 211 3.30 30.91 1.70
N HIS A 212 3.53 30.32 2.87
CA HIS A 212 2.86 30.64 4.14
C HIS A 212 3.90 30.98 5.21
#